data_AF-A0A7J3V451-F1
#
_entry.id   AF-A0A7J3V451-F1
#
_cell.length_a   1.000
_cell.length_b   1.000
_cell.length_c   1.000
_cell.angle_alpha   90.00
_cell.angle_beta   90.00
_cell.angle_gamma   90.00
#
_symmetry.space_group_name_H-M   'P 1'
#
loop_
_entity.id
_entity.type
_entity.pdbx_description
1 polymer ?
#
loop_
_entity_poly.entity_id
_entity_poly.type
_entity_poly.pdbx_seq_one_letter_code
_entity_poly.pdbx_strand_id
1 'polypeptide(L)'
;MYELDFAIDMVEEQLVRGNLRWLANFSEIHKDYKVGDVTFPLYAYGSLQEKGFFLSKIFSTFVTPRYKVHLLIYTEQNFDPKLVRKLVLACKNRFEAEDWIFLGLIQKEAFQKATKDAIVNMADKNVGVVAYSLTSKEKVCSENVLGKGLAKQLKLTEASFEAFDLPNYLKSFTITFFVVILFLVFLTFSGLTNIVNPLSILIAIAISLVLGYQLYKSHYHVKLSIDGKGFQIWEGKNVRKWSWAEFSDVAIYVTPKRETCLRLYSKNGNVDLPLSRVGLSRKETYVIIKQLIGKFKAAQ
;
A
#
# COMPACT_ATOMS: atom_id res chain seq x y z
N MET A 1 6.82 -24.59 0.76
CA MET A 1 5.72 -23.64 1.06
C MET A 1 6.23 -22.47 1.87
N TYR A 2 6.67 -22.65 3.13
CA TYR A 2 7.11 -21.55 4.01
C TYR A 2 8.05 -20.50 3.39
N GLU A 3 9.07 -20.89 2.63
CA GLU A 3 10.01 -19.94 2.01
C GLU A 3 9.38 -19.11 0.87
N LEU A 4 8.48 -19.71 0.08
CA LEU A 4 7.77 -19.01 -0.99
C LEU A 4 6.74 -18.06 -0.40
N ASP A 5 6.03 -18.48 0.65
CA ASP A 5 5.07 -17.64 1.38
C ASP A 5 5.78 -16.44 2.02
N PHE A 6 6.96 -16.66 2.60
CA PHE A 6 7.81 -15.59 3.14
C PHE A 6 8.25 -14.60 2.06
N ALA A 7 8.62 -15.09 0.87
CA ALA A 7 8.98 -14.22 -0.24
C ALA A 7 7.80 -13.34 -0.69
N ILE A 8 6.58 -13.88 -0.71
CA ILE A 8 5.37 -13.10 -0.98
C ILE A 8 5.15 -12.01 0.08
N ASP A 9 5.24 -12.37 1.36
CA ASP A 9 5.08 -11.41 2.46
C ASP A 9 6.10 -10.25 2.37
N MET A 10 7.33 -10.54 1.97
CA MET A 10 8.36 -9.52 1.79
C MET A 10 8.07 -8.59 0.63
N VAL A 11 7.54 -9.09 -0.50
CA VAL A 11 7.13 -8.25 -1.63
C VAL A 11 5.93 -7.37 -1.27
N GLU A 12 4.95 -7.93 -0.57
CA GLU A 12 3.82 -7.15 -0.03
C GLU A 12 4.32 -6.01 0.86
N GLU A 13 5.27 -6.28 1.75
CA GLU A 13 5.82 -5.25 2.63
C GLU A 13 6.55 -4.14 1.85
N GLN A 14 7.35 -4.51 0.85
CA GLN A 14 8.02 -3.55 -0.04
C GLN A 14 7.01 -2.68 -0.80
N LEU A 15 5.90 -3.25 -1.25
CA LEU A 15 4.82 -2.53 -1.90
C LEU A 15 4.19 -1.51 -0.96
N VAL A 16 3.86 -1.92 0.27
CA VAL A 16 3.16 -1.05 1.21
C VAL A 16 4.06 0.10 1.69
N ARG A 17 5.36 -0.15 1.89
CA ARG A 17 6.34 0.91 2.19
C ARG A 17 6.57 1.86 1.01
N GLY A 18 6.21 1.42 -0.19
CA GLY A 18 6.40 2.16 -1.43
C GLY A 18 7.83 2.13 -1.92
N ASN A 19 8.55 1.03 -1.66
CA ASN A 19 9.89 0.80 -2.21
C ASN A 19 9.84 0.60 -3.73
N LEU A 20 8.68 0.17 -4.26
CA LEU A 20 8.44 -0.01 -5.69
C LEU A 20 7.84 1.22 -6.39
N ARG A 21 7.86 2.41 -5.75
CA ARG A 21 7.31 3.66 -6.33
C ARG A 21 7.93 4.05 -7.66
N TRP A 22 9.20 3.73 -7.86
CA TRP A 22 9.90 3.97 -9.12
C TRP A 22 9.34 3.17 -10.30
N LEU A 23 8.55 2.11 -10.03
CA LEU A 23 7.81 1.37 -11.06
C LEU A 23 6.43 1.98 -11.29
N ALA A 24 5.68 2.16 -10.19
CA ALA A 24 4.37 2.79 -10.19
C ALA A 24 3.94 3.15 -8.77
N ASN A 25 2.96 4.04 -8.68
CA ASN A 25 2.27 4.30 -7.43
C ASN A 25 1.19 3.23 -7.21
N PHE A 26 1.59 2.09 -6.63
CA PHE A 26 0.67 1.02 -6.26
C PHE A 26 -0.23 1.47 -5.11
N SER A 27 -1.54 1.40 -5.35
CA SER A 27 -2.53 1.84 -4.38
C SER A 27 -3.38 0.70 -3.84
N GLU A 28 -3.58 -0.36 -4.61
CA GLU A 28 -4.43 -1.49 -4.23
C GLU A 28 -3.64 -2.79 -4.30
N ILE A 29 -3.74 -3.62 -3.27
CA ILE A 29 -3.05 -4.90 -3.16
C ILE A 29 -4.08 -5.97 -2.76
N HIS A 30 -4.13 -7.04 -3.53
CA HIS A 30 -5.03 -8.17 -3.35
C HIS A 30 -4.22 -9.46 -3.14
N LYS A 31 -4.74 -10.34 -2.28
CA LYS A 31 -4.23 -11.71 -2.12
C LYS A 31 -5.13 -12.72 -2.81
N ASP A 32 -4.51 -13.75 -3.38
CA ASP A 32 -5.19 -14.85 -4.09
C ASP A 32 -6.06 -14.35 -5.26
N TYR A 33 -5.50 -13.44 -6.06
CA TYR A 33 -6.21 -12.80 -7.16
C TYR A 33 -6.31 -13.74 -8.37
N LYS A 34 -7.54 -13.98 -8.84
CA LYS A 34 -7.81 -14.89 -9.96
C LYS A 34 -7.75 -14.17 -11.30
N VAL A 35 -6.98 -14.73 -12.23
CA VAL A 35 -6.85 -14.27 -13.62
C VAL A 35 -7.00 -15.48 -14.52
N GLY A 36 -8.17 -15.61 -15.15
CA GLY A 36 -8.52 -16.81 -15.90
C GLY A 36 -8.54 -18.04 -14.99
N ASP A 37 -7.71 -19.04 -15.32
CA ASP A 37 -7.55 -20.28 -14.56
C ASP A 37 -6.36 -20.24 -13.58
N VAL A 38 -5.66 -19.11 -13.48
CA VAL A 38 -4.50 -18.93 -12.61
C VAL A 38 -4.88 -18.09 -11.40
N THR A 39 -4.43 -18.51 -10.21
CA THR A 39 -4.54 -17.71 -8.99
C THR A 39 -3.18 -17.17 -8.61
N PHE A 40 -3.05 -15.85 -8.56
CA PHE A 40 -1.83 -15.16 -8.17
C PHE A 40 -1.86 -14.90 -6.65
N PRO A 41 -0.88 -15.40 -5.87
CA PRO A 41 -0.80 -15.14 -4.44
C PRO A 41 -0.82 -13.65 -4.09
N LEU A 42 -0.20 -12.81 -4.93
CA LEU A 42 -0.16 -11.37 -4.74
C LEU A 42 -0.43 -10.64 -6.06
N TYR A 43 -1.34 -9.69 -6.01
CA TYR A 43 -1.63 -8.75 -7.09
C TYR A 43 -1.62 -7.34 -6.54
N ALA A 44 -0.98 -6.41 -7.24
CA ALA A 44 -1.02 -5.00 -6.92
C ALA A 44 -1.39 -4.17 -8.15
N TYR A 45 -2.26 -3.19 -7.95
CA TYR A 45 -2.73 -2.26 -8.95
C TYR A 45 -2.25 -0.84 -8.62
N GLY A 46 -1.79 -0.13 -9.65
CA GLY A 46 -1.29 1.22 -9.53
C GLY A 46 -1.38 2.01 -10.82
N SER A 47 -0.85 3.23 -10.77
CA SER A 47 -0.74 4.12 -11.92
C SER A 47 0.59 4.85 -11.89
N LEU A 48 1.05 5.31 -13.05
CA LEU A 48 2.21 6.21 -13.14
C LEU A 48 1.91 7.63 -12.64
N GLN A 49 0.64 7.97 -12.49
CA GLN A 49 0.25 9.29 -11.99
C GLN A 49 0.55 9.46 -10.50
N GLU A 50 1.38 10.45 -10.21
CA GLU A 50 1.57 11.00 -8.87
C GLU A 50 0.24 11.58 -8.36
N LYS A 51 -0.27 11.03 -7.24
CA LYS A 51 -1.46 11.52 -6.53
C LYS A 51 -1.11 12.43 -5.34
N GLY A 52 0.10 13.00 -5.36
CA GLY A 52 0.69 13.83 -4.31
C GLY A 52 0.18 15.28 -4.28
N PHE A 53 1.07 16.21 -3.90
CA PHE A 53 0.77 17.65 -3.77
C PHE A 53 0.15 18.25 -5.05
N PHE A 54 -0.65 19.31 -4.88
CA PHE A 54 -1.46 19.91 -5.93
C PHE A 54 -0.68 20.21 -7.23
N LEU A 55 0.56 20.72 -7.12
CA LEU A 55 1.42 21.00 -8.27
C LEU A 55 1.95 19.74 -8.96
N SER A 56 2.30 18.69 -8.21
CA SER A 56 2.72 17.41 -8.81
C SER A 56 1.54 16.68 -9.48
N LYS A 57 0.32 16.87 -8.97
CA LYS A 57 -0.91 16.37 -9.59
C LYS A 57 -1.24 17.06 -10.92
N ILE A 58 -1.04 18.37 -11.01
CA ILE A 58 -1.22 19.12 -12.27
C ILE A 58 -0.19 18.64 -13.30
N PHE A 59 1.08 18.59 -12.93
CA PHE A 59 2.14 18.13 -13.83
C PHE A 59 1.90 16.69 -14.31
N SER A 60 1.51 15.78 -13.42
CA SER A 60 1.20 14.38 -13.82
C SER A 60 -0.03 14.30 -14.73
N THR A 61 -1.06 15.13 -14.51
CA THR A 61 -2.27 15.12 -15.34
C THR A 61 -2.00 15.53 -16.79
N PHE A 62 -1.03 16.43 -17.02
CA PHE A 62 -0.70 16.94 -18.35
C PHE A 62 0.45 16.18 -19.04
N VAL A 63 1.41 15.65 -18.27
CA VAL A 63 2.66 15.10 -18.83
C VAL A 63 2.73 13.59 -18.78
N THR A 64 2.08 12.94 -17.80
CA THR A 64 2.14 11.47 -17.69
C THR A 64 0.94 10.79 -18.35
N PRO A 65 1.17 9.89 -19.33
CA PRO A 65 0.11 9.08 -19.91
C PRO A 65 -0.59 8.23 -18.83
N ARG A 66 -1.89 8.01 -19.00
CA ARG A 66 -2.76 7.31 -18.03
C ARG A 66 -2.59 5.79 -18.06
N TYR A 67 -1.35 5.31 -18.12
CA TYR A 67 -1.09 3.88 -18.08
C TYR A 67 -1.44 3.31 -16.70
N LYS A 68 -2.32 2.31 -16.71
CA LYS A 68 -2.57 1.46 -15.55
C LYS A 68 -1.41 0.48 -15.44
N VAL A 69 -1.02 0.21 -14.20
CA VAL A 69 0.10 -0.67 -13.90
C VAL A 69 -0.38 -1.80 -13.02
N HIS A 70 -0.11 -3.02 -13.47
CA HIS A 70 -0.47 -4.26 -12.80
C HIS A 70 0.81 -4.99 -12.41
N LEU A 71 0.98 -5.32 -11.13
CA LEU A 71 2.05 -6.18 -10.64
C LEU A 71 1.44 -7.48 -10.14
N LEU A 72 1.87 -8.60 -10.70
CA LEU A 72 1.43 -9.93 -10.31
C LEU A 72 2.65 -10.73 -9.85
N ILE A 73 2.55 -11.37 -8.68
CA ILE A 73 3.58 -12.30 -8.20
C ILE A 73 3.00 -13.70 -8.21
N TYR A 74 3.75 -14.62 -8.81
CA TYR A 74 3.44 -16.04 -8.84
C TYR A 74 4.60 -16.85 -8.27
N THR A 75 4.28 -17.86 -7.46
CA THR A 75 5.26 -18.75 -6.83
C THR A 75 5.06 -20.17 -7.29
N GLU A 76 6.16 -20.89 -7.54
CA GLU A 76 6.13 -22.31 -7.92
C GLU A 76 7.39 -23.03 -7.42
N GLN A 77 7.41 -24.36 -7.37
CA GLN A 77 8.68 -25.07 -7.08
C GLN A 77 9.68 -24.93 -8.23
N ASN A 78 9.20 -25.08 -9.47
CA ASN A 78 9.98 -25.02 -10.70
C ASN A 78 9.11 -24.52 -11.88
N PHE A 79 9.60 -23.54 -12.63
CA PHE A 79 8.93 -23.02 -13.82
C PHE A 79 9.37 -23.74 -15.11
N ASP A 80 8.39 -24.28 -15.84
CA ASP A 80 8.52 -24.67 -17.26
C ASP A 80 8.24 -23.45 -18.18
N PRO A 81 8.98 -23.26 -19.28
CA PRO A 81 8.61 -22.32 -20.36
C PRO A 81 7.11 -22.29 -20.71
N LYS A 82 6.43 -23.44 -20.74
CA LYS A 82 4.98 -23.51 -21.02
C LYS A 82 4.16 -22.79 -19.95
N LEU A 83 4.53 -22.94 -18.68
CA LEU A 83 3.87 -22.27 -17.57
C LEU A 83 4.09 -20.76 -17.64
N VAL A 84 5.32 -20.31 -17.89
CA VAL A 84 5.64 -18.88 -18.07
C VAL A 84 4.78 -18.28 -19.19
N ARG A 85 4.70 -18.95 -20.34
CA ARG A 85 3.87 -18.51 -21.47
C ARG A 85 2.38 -18.46 -21.09
N LYS A 86 1.88 -19.47 -20.37
CA LYS A 86 0.50 -19.49 -19.87
C LYS A 86 0.20 -18.30 -18.97
N LEU A 87 1.09 -17.98 -18.03
CA LEU A 87 0.93 -16.84 -17.12
C LEU A 87 0.88 -15.51 -17.89
N VAL A 88 1.81 -15.32 -18.83
CA VAL A 88 1.85 -14.10 -19.67
C VAL A 88 0.56 -13.97 -20.49
N LEU A 89 0.10 -15.04 -21.12
CA LEU A 89 -1.15 -15.03 -21.91
C LEU A 89 -2.38 -14.76 -21.03
N ALA A 90 -2.44 -15.34 -19.83
CA ALA A 90 -3.53 -15.10 -18.88
C ALA A 90 -3.62 -13.62 -18.49
N CYS A 91 -2.47 -12.98 -18.22
CA CYS A 91 -2.43 -11.55 -17.93
C CYS A 91 -2.84 -10.70 -19.14
N LYS A 92 -2.31 -11.01 -20.33
CA LYS A 92 -2.65 -10.27 -21.56
C LYS A 92 -4.13 -10.35 -21.95
N ASN A 93 -4.77 -11.48 -21.69
CA ASN A 93 -6.19 -11.65 -21.97
C ASN A 93 -7.08 -10.93 -20.95
N ARG A 94 -6.54 -10.62 -19.76
CA ARG A 94 -7.29 -10.00 -18.67
C ARG A 94 -7.20 -8.47 -18.66
N PHE A 95 -6.04 -7.92 -19.01
CA PHE A 95 -5.77 -6.49 -18.93
C PHE A 95 -5.77 -5.84 -20.31
N GLU A 96 -5.89 -4.51 -20.37
CA GLU A 96 -5.98 -3.78 -21.63
C GLU A 96 -4.61 -3.79 -22.34
N ALA A 97 -4.62 -3.68 -23.67
CA ALA A 97 -3.40 -3.73 -24.47
C ALA A 97 -2.42 -2.58 -24.16
N GLU A 98 -2.90 -1.48 -23.58
CA GLU A 98 -2.11 -0.31 -23.20
C GLU A 98 -1.56 -0.40 -21.76
N ASP A 99 -2.03 -1.38 -20.98
CA ASP A 99 -1.64 -1.54 -19.58
C ASP A 99 -0.22 -2.11 -19.46
N TRP A 100 0.51 -1.67 -18.44
CA TRP A 100 1.83 -2.21 -18.13
C TRP A 100 1.69 -3.33 -17.10
N ILE A 101 2.21 -4.50 -17.46
CA ILE A 101 2.11 -5.70 -16.65
C ILE A 101 3.52 -6.07 -16.17
N PHE A 102 3.74 -6.02 -14.87
CA PHE A 102 4.92 -6.53 -14.20
C PHE A 102 4.59 -7.92 -13.63
N LEU A 103 5.36 -8.93 -14.02
CA LEU A 103 5.20 -10.30 -13.57
C LEU A 103 6.45 -10.75 -12.80
N GLY A 104 6.32 -10.90 -11.49
CA GLY A 104 7.34 -11.49 -10.63
C GLY A 104 7.12 -12.99 -10.49
N LEU A 105 8.08 -13.78 -10.91
CA LEU A 105 8.07 -15.24 -10.80
C LEU A 105 9.08 -15.65 -9.73
N ILE A 106 8.64 -16.35 -8.69
CA ILE A 106 9.54 -16.78 -7.61
C ILE A 106 9.52 -18.31 -7.57
N GLN A 107 10.67 -18.93 -7.84
CA GLN A 107 10.82 -20.37 -7.71
C GLN A 107 11.82 -20.76 -6.64
N LYS A 108 11.65 -21.95 -6.10
CA LYS A 108 12.60 -22.49 -5.12
C LYS A 108 13.88 -22.94 -5.82
N GLU A 109 13.75 -23.83 -6.80
CA GLU A 109 14.88 -24.50 -7.45
C GLU A 109 15.67 -23.59 -8.39
N ALA A 110 16.82 -24.07 -8.89
CA ALA A 110 17.60 -23.37 -9.90
C ALA A 110 16.89 -23.36 -11.26
N PHE A 111 17.10 -22.30 -12.05
CA PHE A 111 16.45 -22.17 -13.35
C PHE A 111 17.06 -23.12 -14.40
N GLN A 112 16.20 -23.84 -15.12
CA GLN A 112 16.60 -24.55 -16.32
C GLN A 112 16.90 -23.57 -17.46
N LYS A 113 17.87 -23.89 -18.32
CA LYS A 113 18.30 -23.03 -19.44
C LYS A 113 17.13 -22.63 -20.34
N ALA A 114 16.24 -23.58 -20.67
CA ALA A 114 15.07 -23.33 -21.49
C ALA A 114 14.12 -22.26 -20.88
N THR A 115 13.92 -22.29 -19.56
CA THR A 115 13.11 -21.30 -18.84
C THR A 115 13.76 -19.91 -18.88
N LYS A 116 15.09 -19.85 -18.72
CA LYS A 116 15.83 -18.59 -18.83
C LYS A 116 15.68 -17.98 -20.21
N ASP A 117 15.92 -18.79 -21.24
CA ASP A 117 15.85 -18.35 -22.63
C ASP A 117 14.43 -17.88 -22.98
N ALA A 118 13.39 -18.53 -22.46
CA ALA A 118 12.00 -18.13 -22.65
C ALA A 118 11.67 -16.77 -22.02
N ILE A 119 12.24 -16.46 -20.85
CA ILE A 119 12.03 -15.18 -20.16
C ILE A 119 12.82 -14.05 -20.84
N VAL A 120 14.10 -14.30 -21.15
CA VAL A 120 15.00 -13.30 -21.75
C VAL A 120 14.51 -12.89 -23.14
N ASN A 121 14.16 -13.87 -23.98
CA ASN A 121 13.72 -13.64 -25.36
C ASN A 121 12.24 -13.21 -25.47
N MET A 122 11.62 -12.80 -24.37
CA MET A 122 10.23 -12.34 -24.41
C MET A 122 10.14 -10.99 -25.12
N ALA A 123 9.52 -11.01 -26.30
CA ALA A 123 9.40 -9.84 -27.19
C ALA A 123 8.25 -8.88 -26.82
N ASP A 124 7.42 -9.19 -25.83
CA ASP A 124 6.28 -8.37 -25.48
C ASP A 124 6.73 -7.06 -24.83
N LYS A 125 6.35 -5.91 -25.39
CA LYS A 125 6.73 -4.59 -24.88
C LYS A 125 5.94 -4.15 -23.63
N ASN A 126 4.76 -4.74 -23.39
CA ASN A 126 3.84 -4.33 -22.34
C ASN A 126 3.86 -5.28 -21.14
N VAL A 127 4.59 -6.39 -21.22
CA VAL A 127 4.77 -7.36 -20.13
C VAL A 127 6.24 -7.45 -19.74
N GLY A 128 6.60 -6.97 -18.55
CA GLY A 128 7.93 -7.16 -17.97
C GLY A 128 7.95 -8.37 -17.02
N VAL A 129 8.80 -9.36 -17.28
CA VAL A 129 8.94 -10.54 -16.42
C VAL A 129 10.27 -10.49 -15.69
N VAL A 130 10.23 -10.78 -14.39
CA VAL A 130 11.42 -11.04 -13.58
C VAL A 130 11.19 -12.31 -12.83
N ALA A 131 12.09 -13.27 -13.00
CA ALA A 131 12.11 -14.52 -12.27
C ALA A 131 13.27 -14.55 -11.27
N TYR A 132 13.00 -15.05 -10.07
CA TYR A 132 13.96 -15.20 -8.99
C TYR A 132 13.99 -16.65 -8.49
N SER A 133 15.18 -17.20 -8.32
CA SER A 133 15.40 -18.51 -7.72
C SER A 133 15.91 -18.35 -6.29
N LEU A 134 15.21 -18.94 -5.32
CA LEU A 134 15.61 -18.87 -3.91
C LEU A 134 16.89 -19.65 -3.62
N THR A 135 17.06 -20.84 -4.21
CA THR A 135 18.25 -21.69 -3.98
C THR A 135 19.51 -21.12 -4.61
N SER A 136 19.44 -20.69 -5.87
CA SER A 136 20.61 -20.17 -6.59
C SER A 136 20.85 -18.67 -6.37
N LYS A 137 19.88 -17.96 -5.78
CA LYS A 137 19.80 -16.49 -5.71
C LYS A 137 19.92 -15.81 -7.08
N GLU A 138 19.73 -16.58 -8.15
CA GLU A 138 19.80 -16.10 -9.52
C GLU A 138 18.53 -15.32 -9.86
N LYS A 139 18.72 -14.23 -10.61
CA LYS A 139 17.66 -13.40 -11.14
C LYS A 139 17.74 -13.39 -12.66
N VAL A 140 16.62 -13.66 -13.32
CA VAL A 140 16.48 -13.63 -14.77
C VAL A 140 15.38 -12.65 -15.11
N CYS A 141 15.58 -11.78 -16.09
CA CYS A 141 14.56 -10.81 -16.50
C CYS A 141 14.42 -10.74 -18.00
N SER A 142 13.24 -10.34 -18.47
CA SER A 142 13.04 -10.02 -19.88
C SER A 142 13.85 -8.78 -20.28
N GLU A 143 14.34 -8.76 -21.53
CA GLU A 143 15.23 -7.69 -22.00
C GLU A 143 14.53 -6.34 -22.25
N ASN A 144 13.20 -6.34 -22.21
CA ASN A 144 12.39 -5.15 -22.35
C ASN A 144 12.53 -4.18 -21.15
N VAL A 145 12.08 -2.94 -21.36
CA VAL A 145 12.21 -1.85 -20.37
C VAL A 145 11.51 -2.21 -19.05
N LEU A 146 10.35 -2.85 -19.12
CA LEU A 146 9.58 -3.24 -17.94
C LEU A 146 10.29 -4.33 -17.12
N GLY A 147 10.84 -5.36 -17.76
CA GLY A 147 11.60 -6.42 -17.09
C GLY A 147 12.85 -5.90 -16.42
N LYS A 148 13.63 -5.05 -17.11
CA LYS A 148 14.81 -4.38 -16.54
C LYS A 148 14.45 -3.45 -15.38
N GLY A 149 13.36 -2.69 -15.51
CA GLY A 149 12.84 -1.82 -14.45
C GLY A 149 12.47 -2.61 -13.20
N LEU A 150 11.64 -3.65 -13.36
CA LEU A 150 11.23 -4.54 -12.27
C LEU A 150 12.45 -5.21 -11.62
N ALA A 151 13.42 -5.66 -12.40
CA ALA A 151 14.61 -6.33 -11.89
C ALA A 151 15.49 -5.41 -11.03
N LYS A 152 15.50 -4.10 -11.31
CA LYS A 152 16.24 -3.11 -10.54
C LYS A 152 15.60 -2.84 -9.18
N GLN A 153 14.27 -2.84 -9.13
CA GLN A 153 13.51 -2.41 -7.94
C GLN A 153 13.10 -3.58 -7.05
N LEU A 154 12.81 -4.75 -7.61
CA LEU A 154 12.45 -5.96 -6.88
C LEU A 154 13.72 -6.65 -6.34
N LYS A 155 14.20 -6.17 -5.19
CA LYS A 155 15.34 -6.75 -4.47
C LYS A 155 14.82 -7.71 -3.40
N LEU A 156 14.85 -9.01 -3.69
CA LEU A 156 14.45 -10.06 -2.75
C LEU A 156 15.58 -10.50 -1.79
N THR A 157 16.73 -9.85 -1.83
CA THR A 157 17.94 -10.26 -1.08
C THR A 157 18.15 -9.52 0.24
N GLU A 158 17.42 -8.43 0.50
CA GLU A 158 17.59 -7.62 1.71
C GLU A 158 16.24 -7.16 2.24
N ALA A 159 15.87 -7.67 3.43
CA ALA A 159 14.69 -7.25 4.15
C ALA A 159 15.08 -6.11 5.12
N SER A 160 15.21 -4.87 4.61
CA SER A 160 15.40 -3.71 5.49
C SER A 160 14.05 -3.20 5.98
N PHE A 161 13.79 -3.47 7.26
CA PHE A 161 12.56 -3.04 7.94
C PHE A 161 12.78 -1.72 8.69
N GLU A 162 12.96 -0.58 8.00
CA GLU A 162 12.89 0.73 8.67
C GLU A 162 11.46 1.26 8.70
N ALA A 163 10.85 1.30 9.88
CA ALA A 163 9.58 1.96 10.12
C ALA A 163 9.83 3.15 11.07
N PHE A 164 9.82 4.37 10.52
CA PHE A 164 9.92 5.58 11.32
C PHE A 164 8.78 6.54 10.92
N ASP A 165 7.67 6.47 11.66
CA ASP A 165 6.52 7.36 11.50
C ASP A 165 6.56 8.54 12.49
N LEU A 166 7.69 9.26 12.50
CA LEU A 166 7.88 10.53 13.19
C LEU A 166 7.15 11.74 12.55
N PRO A 167 6.92 11.82 11.22
CA PRO A 167 6.42 13.04 10.58
C PRO A 167 5.02 13.49 11.03
N ASN A 168 4.11 12.55 11.31
CA ASN A 168 2.72 12.87 11.63
C ASN A 168 2.55 13.43 13.06
N TYR A 169 3.37 12.97 14.01
CA TYR A 169 3.45 13.53 15.35
C TYR A 169 4.10 14.92 15.33
N LEU A 170 5.21 15.07 14.60
CA LEU A 170 5.89 16.36 14.45
C LEU A 170 4.94 17.41 13.87
N LYS A 171 4.17 17.08 12.83
CA LYS A 171 3.26 18.02 12.18
C LYS A 171 2.19 18.59 13.13
N SER A 172 1.62 17.74 13.99
CA SER A 172 0.59 18.15 14.95
C SER A 172 1.17 19.02 16.07
N PHE A 173 2.39 18.68 16.53
CA PHE A 173 3.15 19.49 17.46
C PHE A 173 3.50 20.86 16.87
N THR A 174 4.03 20.90 15.64
CA THR A 174 4.47 22.15 14.98
C THR A 174 3.31 23.12 14.76
N ILE A 175 2.13 22.64 14.34
CA ILE A 175 0.96 23.52 14.12
C ILE A 175 0.50 24.15 15.45
N THR A 176 0.43 23.35 16.52
CA THR A 176 -0.02 23.84 17.83
C THR A 176 1.01 24.81 18.43
N PHE A 177 2.29 24.46 18.35
CA PHE A 177 3.40 25.32 18.80
C PHE A 177 3.41 26.66 18.07
N PHE A 178 3.19 26.64 16.75
CA PHE A 178 3.16 27.86 15.93
C PHE A 178 2.00 28.79 16.30
N VAL A 179 0.81 28.24 16.57
CA VAL A 179 -0.36 29.02 17.01
C VAL A 179 -0.11 29.67 18.37
N VAL A 180 0.50 28.95 19.31
CA VAL A 180 0.79 29.48 20.65
C VAL A 180 1.89 30.55 20.60
N ILE A 181 2.91 30.39 19.76
CA ILE A 181 3.91 31.45 19.52
C ILE A 181 3.25 32.69 18.91
N LEU A 182 2.41 32.52 17.88
CA LEU A 182 1.69 33.65 17.26
C LEU A 182 0.84 34.42 18.28
N PHE A 183 0.18 33.70 19.20
CA PHE A 183 -0.60 34.30 20.27
C PHE A 183 0.27 35.08 21.27
N LEU A 184 1.42 34.54 21.67
CA LEU A 184 2.38 35.25 22.52
C LEU A 184 2.93 36.51 21.84
N VAL A 185 3.22 36.43 20.53
CA VAL A 185 3.65 37.58 19.74
C VAL A 185 2.55 38.64 19.67
N PHE A 186 1.29 38.24 19.42
CA PHE A 186 0.13 39.14 19.43
C PHE A 186 -0.05 39.86 20.77
N LEU A 187 0.07 39.16 21.89
CA LEU A 187 0.00 39.76 23.23
C LEU A 187 1.12 40.77 23.48
N THR A 188 2.32 40.49 22.96
CA THR A 188 3.45 41.43 23.02
C THR A 188 3.17 42.71 22.23
N PHE A 189 2.61 42.60 21.03
CA PHE A 189 2.19 43.75 20.22
C PHE A 189 1.01 44.53 20.84
N SER A 190 0.21 43.88 21.70
CA SER A 190 -0.92 44.51 22.41
C SER A 190 -0.51 45.33 23.63
N GLY A 191 0.80 45.51 23.87
CA GLY A 191 1.33 46.40 24.91
C GLY A 191 1.71 45.69 26.22
N LEU A 192 1.59 44.37 26.30
CA LEU A 192 2.05 43.59 27.45
C LEU A 192 3.52 43.20 27.26
N THR A 193 4.42 44.00 27.81
CA THR A 193 5.87 43.72 27.80
C THR A 193 6.24 42.65 28.83
N ASN A 194 7.35 41.93 28.62
CA ASN A 194 7.85 40.80 29.44
C ASN A 194 7.04 39.50 29.44
N ILE A 195 6.03 39.36 28.57
CA ILE A 195 5.28 38.10 28.42
C ILE A 195 6.13 36.99 27.80
N VAL A 196 7.05 37.32 26.88
CA VAL A 196 7.90 36.32 26.21
C VAL A 196 9.18 36.11 27.02
N ASN A 197 9.12 35.20 27.99
CA ASN A 197 10.26 34.75 28.77
C ASN A 197 10.40 33.21 28.73
N PRO A 198 11.54 32.61 29.09
CA PRO A 198 11.74 31.14 29.00
C PRO A 198 10.66 30.34 29.75
N LEU A 199 10.13 30.88 30.85
CA LEU A 199 9.12 30.25 31.69
C LEU A 199 7.74 30.26 31.00
N SER A 200 7.39 31.35 30.30
CA SER A 200 6.19 31.46 29.47
C SER A 200 6.19 30.48 28.30
N ILE A 201 7.37 30.20 27.71
CA ILE A 201 7.54 29.23 26.62
C ILE A 201 7.37 27.81 27.16
N LEU A 202 7.91 27.49 28.34
CA LEU A 202 7.69 26.19 28.99
C LEU A 202 6.21 25.97 29.35
N ILE A 203 5.54 26.99 29.87
CA ILE A 203 4.09 26.95 30.14
C ILE A 203 3.31 26.76 28.84
N ALA A 204 3.66 27.48 27.78
CA ALA A 204 3.08 27.32 26.45
C ALA A 204 3.25 25.89 25.90
N ILE A 205 4.40 25.27 26.08
CA ILE A 205 4.65 23.86 25.69
C ILE A 205 3.75 22.92 26.49
N ALA A 206 3.66 23.09 27.82
CA ALA A 206 2.82 22.26 28.67
C ALA A 206 1.32 22.39 28.32
N ILE A 207 0.84 23.62 28.11
CA ILE A 207 -0.54 23.90 27.70
C ILE A 207 -0.81 23.32 26.30
N SER A 208 0.14 23.45 25.37
CA SER A 208 0.03 22.88 24.01
C SER A 208 -0.06 21.35 24.03
N LEU A 209 0.69 20.69 24.91
CA LEU A 209 0.62 19.24 25.09
C LEU A 209 -0.75 18.80 25.60
N VAL A 210 -1.30 19.50 26.61
CA VAL A 210 -2.59 19.16 27.21
C VAL A 210 -3.76 19.46 26.28
N LEU A 211 -3.83 20.68 25.73
CA LEU A 211 -4.90 21.09 24.82
C LEU A 211 -4.82 20.35 23.48
N GLY A 212 -3.60 20.15 22.97
CA GLY A 212 -3.36 19.36 21.76
C GLY A 212 -3.84 17.91 21.91
N TYR A 213 -3.60 17.28 23.06
CA TYR A 213 -4.11 15.94 23.34
C TYR A 213 -5.65 15.89 23.43
N GLN A 214 -6.28 16.88 24.05
CA GLN A 214 -7.75 16.95 24.14
C GLN A 214 -8.41 17.19 22.78
N LEU A 215 -7.85 18.08 21.95
CA LEU A 215 -8.32 18.31 20.58
C LEU A 215 -8.10 17.07 19.71
N TYR A 216 -6.95 16.41 19.83
CA TYR A 216 -6.69 15.13 19.18
C TYR A 216 -7.75 14.09 19.56
N LYS A 217 -8.00 13.90 20.86
CA LYS A 217 -8.96 12.91 21.35
C LYS A 217 -10.40 13.19 20.92
N SER A 218 -10.78 14.46 20.81
CA SER A 218 -12.16 14.85 20.50
C SER A 218 -12.48 14.91 19.00
N HIS A 219 -11.51 15.21 18.14
CA HIS A 219 -11.75 15.44 16.71
C HIS A 219 -11.04 14.46 15.77
N TYR A 220 -9.93 13.87 16.20
CA TYR A 220 -9.04 13.11 15.30
C TYR A 220 -8.76 11.68 15.75
N HIS A 221 -9.08 11.34 17.00
CA HIS A 221 -8.86 10.00 17.51
C HIS A 221 -9.79 9.02 16.81
N VAL A 222 -9.18 8.05 16.14
CA VAL A 222 -9.88 7.00 15.43
C VAL A 222 -9.98 5.77 16.31
N LYS A 223 -11.20 5.34 16.60
CA LYS A 223 -11.45 4.07 17.29
C LYS A 223 -12.25 3.15 16.37
N LEU A 224 -11.80 1.92 16.24
CA LEU A 224 -12.48 0.90 15.46
C LEU A 224 -12.99 -0.18 16.42
N SER A 225 -14.25 -0.54 16.26
CA SER A 225 -14.87 -1.67 16.94
C SER A 225 -15.38 -2.63 15.87
N ILE A 226 -14.94 -3.89 15.95
CA ILE A 226 -15.32 -4.96 15.02
C ILE A 226 -16.14 -5.99 15.81
N ASP A 227 -17.26 -6.39 15.23
CA ASP A 227 -18.06 -7.52 15.72
C ASP A 227 -18.37 -8.50 14.57
N GLY A 228 -19.07 -9.59 14.89
CA GLY A 228 -19.40 -10.63 13.91
C GLY A 228 -20.44 -10.21 12.85
N LYS A 229 -21.15 -9.09 13.05
CA LYS A 229 -22.22 -8.60 12.15
C LYS A 229 -21.78 -7.40 11.31
N GLY A 230 -20.79 -6.65 11.78
CA GLY A 230 -20.28 -5.45 11.13
C GLY A 230 -19.14 -4.80 11.90
N PHE A 231 -18.96 -3.50 11.67
CA PHE A 231 -17.96 -2.70 12.36
C PHE A 231 -18.42 -1.25 12.51
N GLN A 232 -17.77 -0.54 13.44
CA GLN A 232 -18.02 0.86 13.72
C GLN A 232 -16.69 1.62 13.74
N ILE A 233 -16.62 2.69 12.95
CA ILE A 233 -15.49 3.63 12.97
C ILE A 233 -15.96 4.89 13.69
N TRP A 234 -15.22 5.25 14.73
CA TRP A 234 -15.33 6.49 15.45
C TRP A 234 -14.21 7.40 14.96
N GLU A 235 -14.55 8.60 14.51
CA GLU A 235 -13.59 9.67 14.25
C GLU A 235 -13.98 10.86 15.13
N GLY A 236 -13.32 10.98 16.28
CA GLY A 236 -13.75 11.89 17.34
C GLY A 236 -15.14 11.53 17.86
N LYS A 237 -16.11 12.43 17.68
CA LYS A 237 -17.53 12.24 18.07
C LYS A 237 -18.39 11.60 16.98
N ASN A 238 -17.89 11.50 15.76
CA ASN A 238 -18.67 10.98 14.64
C ASN A 238 -18.57 9.46 14.61
N VAL A 239 -19.72 8.78 14.63
CA VAL A 239 -19.81 7.32 14.54
C VAL A 239 -20.42 6.92 13.21
N ARG A 240 -19.72 6.06 12.48
CA ARG A 240 -20.26 5.43 11.27
C ARG A 240 -20.26 3.92 11.45
N LYS A 241 -21.36 3.27 11.07
CA LYS A 241 -21.60 1.85 11.25
C LYS A 241 -21.89 1.20 9.90
N TRP A 242 -21.36 -0.01 9.69
CA TRP A 242 -21.58 -0.78 8.48
C TRP A 242 -21.73 -2.26 8.81
N SER A 243 -22.48 -3.00 7.99
CA SER A 243 -22.59 -4.46 8.06
C SER A 243 -21.63 -5.16 7.09
N TRP A 244 -21.10 -6.32 7.47
CA TRP A 244 -20.25 -7.14 6.59
C TRP A 244 -20.97 -7.61 5.32
N ALA A 245 -22.30 -7.77 5.38
CA ALA A 245 -23.12 -8.22 4.25
C ALA A 245 -23.21 -7.18 3.12
N GLU A 246 -22.87 -5.91 3.38
CA GLU A 246 -22.89 -4.84 2.38
C GLU A 246 -21.69 -4.93 1.42
N PHE A 247 -20.63 -5.66 1.79
CA PHE A 247 -19.37 -5.67 1.06
C PHE A 247 -19.18 -6.93 0.24
N SER A 248 -18.66 -6.77 -0.97
CA SER A 248 -18.34 -7.86 -1.89
C SER A 248 -16.90 -8.33 -1.77
N ASP A 249 -15.96 -7.44 -1.46
CA ASP A 249 -14.54 -7.79 -1.44
C ASP A 249 -13.73 -6.84 -0.55
N VAL A 250 -12.50 -7.21 -0.27
CA VAL A 250 -11.54 -6.41 0.52
C VAL A 250 -10.17 -6.40 -0.14
N ALA A 251 -9.52 -5.24 -0.14
CA ALA A 251 -8.13 -5.07 -0.57
C ALA A 251 -7.32 -4.30 0.46
N ILE A 252 -6.02 -4.52 0.50
CA ILE A 252 -5.10 -3.65 1.22
C ILE A 252 -4.91 -2.40 0.35
N TYR A 253 -5.25 -1.24 0.91
CA TYR A 253 -5.21 0.04 0.23
C TYR A 253 -4.18 0.96 0.87
N VAL A 254 -3.31 1.54 0.06
CA VAL A 254 -2.36 2.58 0.49
C VAL A 254 -2.89 3.93 0.06
N THR A 255 -3.25 4.76 1.03
CA THR A 255 -3.79 6.10 0.76
C THR A 255 -2.74 7.01 0.12
N PRO A 256 -3.14 8.11 -0.54
CA PRO A 256 -2.19 9.12 -1.04
C PRO A 256 -1.27 9.69 0.05
N LYS A 257 -1.72 9.68 1.31
CA LYS A 257 -0.94 10.08 2.49
C LYS A 257 -0.06 8.96 3.06
N ARG A 258 0.01 7.81 2.38
CA ARG A 258 0.80 6.62 2.75
C ARG A 258 0.35 5.91 4.02
N GLU A 259 -0.89 6.14 4.44
CA GLU A 259 -1.52 5.35 5.48
C GLU A 259 -2.01 4.04 4.88
N THR A 260 -1.80 2.93 5.59
CA THR A 260 -2.34 1.63 5.16
C THR A 260 -3.73 1.41 5.73
N CYS A 261 -4.67 1.10 4.86
CA CYS A 261 -6.06 0.84 5.19
C CYS A 261 -6.52 -0.47 4.54
N LEU A 262 -7.66 -1.01 4.95
CA LEU A 262 -8.38 -2.03 4.18
C LEU A 262 -9.52 -1.36 3.45
N ARG A 263 -9.51 -1.40 2.12
CA ARG A 263 -10.63 -0.92 1.31
C ARG A 263 -11.64 -2.04 1.15
N LEU A 264 -12.85 -1.78 1.61
CA LEU A 264 -14.01 -2.64 1.48
C LEU A 264 -14.84 -2.16 0.29
N TYR A 265 -15.10 -3.05 -0.66
CA TYR A 265 -15.87 -2.76 -1.87
C TYR A 265 -17.34 -3.09 -1.63
N SER A 266 -18.24 -2.14 -1.90
CA SER A 266 -19.69 -2.36 -1.92
C SER A 266 -20.31 -1.81 -3.20
N LYS A 267 -21.56 -2.18 -3.49
CA LYS A 267 -22.32 -1.59 -4.61
C LYS A 267 -22.58 -0.09 -4.44
N ASN A 268 -22.60 0.40 -3.19
CA ASN A 268 -22.96 1.77 -2.85
C ASN A 268 -21.72 2.67 -2.63
N GLY A 269 -20.51 2.14 -2.83
CA GLY A 269 -19.25 2.86 -2.66
C GLY A 269 -18.22 2.09 -1.82
N ASN A 270 -17.01 2.63 -1.76
CA ASN A 270 -15.90 2.00 -1.06
C ASN A 270 -15.72 2.60 0.34
N VAL A 271 -15.37 1.76 1.31
CA VAL A 271 -15.10 2.18 2.69
C VAL A 271 -13.68 1.81 3.07
N ASP A 272 -12.88 2.77 3.53
CA ASP A 272 -11.49 2.55 3.92
C ASP A 272 -11.37 2.39 5.44
N LEU A 273 -10.94 1.22 5.89
CA LEU A 273 -10.72 0.86 7.29
C LEU A 273 -9.29 1.26 7.72
N PRO A 274 -9.09 2.23 8.61
CA PRO A 274 -7.78 2.83 8.86
C PRO A 274 -6.93 2.00 9.84
N LEU A 275 -6.34 0.91 9.35
CA LEU A 275 -5.57 -0.04 10.17
C LEU A 275 -4.37 0.60 10.87
N SER A 276 -3.57 1.39 10.14
CA SER A 276 -2.34 1.99 10.69
C SER A 276 -2.63 2.97 11.83
N ARG A 277 -3.82 3.59 11.84
CA ARG A 277 -4.22 4.54 12.90
C ARG A 277 -4.74 3.86 14.17
N VAL A 278 -5.19 2.61 14.06
CA VAL A 278 -5.72 1.82 15.19
C VAL A 278 -4.69 0.83 15.73
N GLY A 279 -3.55 0.66 15.05
CA GLY A 279 -2.49 -0.24 15.49
C GLY A 279 -2.81 -1.72 15.29
N LEU A 280 -3.73 -2.05 14.38
CA LEU A 280 -4.07 -3.43 14.07
C LEU A 280 -3.10 -4.04 13.05
N SER A 281 -2.77 -5.32 13.22
CA SER A 281 -1.99 -6.10 12.27
C SER A 281 -2.74 -6.20 10.93
N ARG A 282 -2.11 -5.71 9.86
CA ARG A 282 -2.74 -5.68 8.52
C ARG A 282 -3.07 -7.07 8.00
N LYS A 283 -2.12 -8.00 8.12
CA LYS A 283 -2.25 -9.36 7.60
C LYS A 283 -3.36 -10.12 8.31
N GLU A 284 -3.36 -10.09 9.64
CA GLU A 284 -4.38 -10.77 10.45
C GLU A 284 -5.76 -10.18 10.22
N THR A 285 -5.85 -8.84 10.22
CA THR A 285 -7.14 -8.15 10.02
C THR A 285 -7.71 -8.41 8.63
N TYR A 286 -6.86 -8.43 7.59
CA TYR A 286 -7.28 -8.77 6.23
C TYR A 286 -7.88 -10.18 6.16
N VAL A 287 -7.19 -11.18 6.73
CA VAL A 287 -7.65 -12.58 6.72
C VAL A 287 -8.99 -12.72 7.44
N ILE A 288 -9.12 -12.13 8.63
CA ILE A 288 -10.35 -12.17 9.43
C ILE A 288 -11.52 -11.54 8.65
N ILE A 289 -11.31 -10.35 8.08
CA ILE A 289 -12.37 -9.64 7.34
C ILE A 289 -12.74 -10.39 6.06
N LYS A 290 -11.76 -10.93 5.31
CA LYS A 290 -12.01 -11.73 4.11
C LYS A 290 -12.87 -12.96 4.45
N GLN A 291 -12.61 -13.62 5.59
CA GLN A 291 -13.43 -14.73 6.08
C GLN A 291 -14.84 -14.29 6.49
N LEU A 292 -14.98 -13.15 7.17
CA LEU A 292 -16.29 -12.63 7.57
C LEU A 292 -17.15 -12.31 6.33
N ILE A 293 -16.62 -11.59 5.35
CA ILE A 293 -17.31 -11.31 4.08
C ILE A 293 -17.69 -12.62 3.36
N GLY A 294 -16.77 -13.59 3.32
CA GLY A 294 -17.02 -14.90 2.72
C GLY A 294 -18.16 -15.68 3.38
N LYS A 295 -18.25 -15.65 4.72
CA LYS A 295 -19.35 -16.30 5.46
C LYS A 295 -20.71 -15.72 5.13
N PHE A 296 -20.82 -14.40 5.04
CA PHE A 296 -22.10 -13.75 4.71
C PHE A 296 -22.53 -13.98 3.26
N LYS A 297 -21.57 -14.09 2.33
CA LYS A 297 -21.85 -14.47 0.94
C LYS A 297 -22.34 -15.90 0.79
N ALA A 298 -21.83 -16.83 1.59
CA ALA A 298 -22.25 -18.24 1.54
C ALA A 298 -23.63 -18.48 2.18
N ALA A 299 -24.13 -17.52 2.97
CA ALA A 299 -25.42 -17.59 3.64
C ALA A 299 -26.57 -16.90 2.87
N GLN A 300 -26.27 -16.31 1.71
CA GLN A 300 -27.23 -15.71 0.76
C GLN A 300 -27.39 -16.61 -0.47
#